data_AF-A0A7G2M0P8-F1
#
_entry.id   AF-A0A7G2M0P8-F1
#
_cell.length_a   1.000
_cell.length_b   1.000
_cell.length_c   1.000
_cell.angle_alpha   90.00
_cell.angle_beta   90.00
_cell.angle_gamma   90.00
#
_symmetry.space_group_name_H-M   'P 1'
#
loop_
_entity.id
_entity.type
_entity.pdbx_description
1 polymer ?
#
loop_
_entity_poly.entity_id
_entity_poly.type
_entity_poly.pdbx_seq_one_letter_code
_entity_poly.pdbx_strand_id
1 'polypeptide(L)' 'MTVFSFYLFAISVITGGLFTVISRNPVHSVLWLILSFLSAAGLFVLLGAEFVAMLLVIVYVGAVAVLFLFVVMMLDVD' A
#
# COMPACT_ATOMS: atom_id res chain seq x y z
N MET A 1 -19.37 -10.12 -10.53
CA MET A 1 -18.70 -9.89 -9.24
C MET A 1 -17.29 -9.31 -9.38
N THR A 2 -16.46 -9.78 -10.31
CA THR A 2 -15.09 -9.27 -10.54
C THR A 2 -15.00 -7.77 -10.80
N VAL A 3 -15.93 -7.20 -11.57
CA VAL A 3 -15.98 -5.75 -11.88
C VAL A 3 -16.15 -4.91 -10.61
N PHE A 4 -16.98 -5.34 -9.67
CA PHE A 4 -17.18 -4.62 -8.41
C PHE A 4 -15.90 -4.65 -7.56
N SER A 5 -15.30 -5.83 -7.40
CA SER A 5 -14.03 -5.99 -6.66
C SER A 5 -12.91 -5.17 -7.30
N PHE A 6 -12.84 -5.10 -8.64
CA PHE A 6 -11.88 -4.26 -9.36
C PHE A 6 -12.03 -2.79 -8.99
N TYR A 7 -13.22 -2.22 -9.09
CA TYR A 7 -13.43 -0.80 -8.76
C TYR A 7 -13.18 -0.50 -7.28
N LEU A 8 -13.56 -1.41 -6.38
CA LEU A 8 -13.31 -1.27 -4.95
C LEU A 8 -11.80 -1.18 -4.65
N PHE A 9 -11.01 -2.10 -5.18
CA PHE A 9 -9.55 -2.07 -5.01
C PHE A 9 -8.91 -0.90 -5.75
N ALA A 10 -9.35 -0.58 -6.97
CA ALA A 10 -8.80 0.53 -7.76
C ALA A 10 -8.99 1.88 -7.07
N ILE A 11 -10.20 2.16 -6.56
CA ILE A 11 -10.47 3.38 -5.79
C ILE A 11 -9.62 3.40 -4.51
N SER A 12 -9.50 2.27 -3.81
CA SER A 12 -8.70 2.18 -2.59
C SER A 12 -7.20 2.41 -2.83
N VAL A 13 -6.65 1.94 -3.95
CA VAL A 13 -5.27 2.23 -4.39
C VAL A 13 -5.08 3.73 -4.61
N ILE A 14 -5.99 4.35 -5.36
CA ILE A 14 -5.87 5.77 -5.73
C ILE A 14 -6.00 6.65 -4.48
N THR A 15 -6.99 6.40 -3.63
CA THR A 15 -7.17 7.17 -2.39
C THR A 15 -6.00 6.95 -1.43
N GLY A 16 -5.55 5.71 -1.24
CA GLY A 16 -4.36 5.40 -0.44
C GLY A 16 -3.12 6.13 -0.94
N GLY A 17 -2.82 6.05 -2.24
CA GLY A 17 -1.68 6.74 -2.84
C GLY A 17 -1.78 8.27 -2.74
N LEU A 18 -2.97 8.84 -2.89
CA LEU A 18 -3.19 10.27 -2.74
C LEU A 18 -2.96 10.72 -1.28
N PHE A 19 -3.49 9.99 -0.30
CA PHE A 19 -3.29 10.31 1.11
C PHE A 19 -1.86 10.07 1.59
N THR A 20 -1.11 9.16 0.96
CA THR A 20 0.34 9.05 1.18
C THR A 20 1.06 10.36 0.87
N VAL A 21 0.73 11.03 -0.24
CA VAL A 21 1.39 12.28 -0.63
C VAL A 21 0.89 13.49 0.17
N ILE A 22 -0.40 13.52 0.51
CA ILE A 22 -1.02 14.66 1.21
C ILE A 22 -0.72 14.65 2.72
N SER A 23 -0.50 13.48 3.31
CA SER A 23 -0.27 13.35 4.76
C SER A 23 1.00 14.08 5.18
N ARG A 24 0.84 15.05 6.10
CA ARG A 24 1.97 15.79 6.69
C ARG A 24 2.82 14.94 7.61
N ASN A 25 2.18 14.00 8.32
CA ASN A 25 2.89 13.11 9.22
C ASN A 25 3.41 11.90 8.42
N PRO A 26 4.72 11.64 8.43
CA PRO A 26 5.30 10.57 7.62
C PRO A 26 4.86 9.17 8.07
N VAL A 27 4.57 8.97 9.36
CA VAL A 27 3.98 7.71 9.87
C VAL A 27 2.63 7.42 9.20
N HIS A 28 1.74 8.42 9.16
CA HIS A 28 0.45 8.29 8.50
C HIS A 28 0.59 8.09 6.99
N SER A 29 1.53 8.79 6.35
CA SER A 29 1.85 8.63 4.93
C SER A 29 2.18 7.18 4.58
N VAL A 30 3.03 6.53 5.40
CA VAL A 30 3.44 5.13 5.20
C VAL A 30 2.29 4.15 5.46
N LEU A 31 1.42 4.41 6.45
CA LEU A 31 0.23 3.58 6.66
C LEU A 31 -0.72 3.60 5.45
N TRP A 32 -0.93 4.77 4.85
CA TRP A 32 -1.70 4.89 3.60
C TRP A 32 -1.03 4.20 2.42
N LEU A 33 0.31 4.19 2.39
CA LEU A 33 1.08 3.50 1.36
C LEU A 33 0.91 1.96 1.46
N ILE A 34 0.91 1.43 2.69
CA ILE A 34 0.62 0.00 2.95
C ILE A 34 -0.77 -0.37 2.44
N LEU A 35 -1.78 0.46 2.71
CA LEU A 35 -3.15 0.23 2.21
C LEU A 35 -3.19 0.22 0.67
N SER A 36 -2.47 1.12 0.03
CA SER A 36 -2.34 1.18 -1.43
C SER A 36 -1.71 -0.09 -2.00
N PHE A 37 -0.60 -0.57 -1.41
CA PHE A 37 0.05 -1.81 -1.85
C PHE A 37 -0.81 -3.06 -1.61
N LEU A 38 -1.54 -3.15 -0.51
CA LEU A 38 -2.49 -4.24 -0.27
C LEU A 38 -3.63 -4.24 -1.30
N SER A 39 -4.16 -3.05 -1.63
CA SER A 39 -5.22 -2.92 -2.62
C SER A 39 -4.70 -3.28 -4.03
N ALA A 40 -3.45 -2.91 -4.36
CA ALA A 40 -2.80 -3.30 -5.60
C ALA A 40 -2.53 -4.81 -5.68
N ALA A 41 -2.19 -5.46 -4.57
CA ALA A 41 -2.09 -6.93 -4.51
C ALA A 41 -3.44 -7.58 -4.84
N GLY A 42 -4.54 -7.04 -4.33
CA GLY A 42 -5.90 -7.46 -4.69
C GLY A 42 -6.19 -7.35 -6.19
N LEU A 43 -5.75 -6.26 -6.84
CA LEU A 43 -5.85 -6.10 -8.30
C LEU A 43 -5.03 -7.15 -9.06
N PHE A 44 -3.81 -7.46 -8.60
CA PHE A 44 -2.98 -8.50 -9.22
C PHE A 44 -3.60 -9.90 -9.07
N VAL A 45 -4.23 -10.21 -7.93
CA VAL A 45 -4.98 -11.47 -7.78
C VAL A 45 -6.16 -11.54 -8.75
N LEU A 46 -6.90 -10.44 -8.94
CA LEU A 46 -8.01 -10.38 -9.91
C LEU A 46 -7.56 -10.58 -11.37
N LEU A 47 -6.32 -10.21 -11.68
CA LEU A 47 -5.69 -10.43 -12.99
C LEU A 47 -5.09 -11.84 -13.16
N GLY A 48 -5.14 -12.69 -12.12
CA GLY A 48 -4.52 -14.02 -12.12
C GLY A 48 -2.99 -14.00 -11.88
N ALA A 49 -2.43 -12.86 -11.46
CA ALA A 49 -1.02 -12.68 -11.18
C ALA A 49 -0.69 -12.91 -9.68
N GLU A 50 -1.02 -14.09 -9.17
CA GLU A 50 -0.96 -14.43 -7.74
C GLU A 50 0.47 -14.35 -7.17
N PHE A 51 1.46 -14.84 -7.92
CA PHE A 51 2.86 -14.80 -7.51
C PHE A 51 3.36 -13.35 -7.33
N VAL A 52 2.99 -12.46 -8.25
CA VAL A 52 3.35 -11.04 -8.19
C VAL A 52 2.64 -10.36 -7.03
N ALA A 53 1.36 -10.68 -6.79
CA ALA A 53 0.61 -10.18 -5.64
C ALA A 53 1.28 -10.56 -4.31
N MET A 54 1.70 -11.82 -4.16
CA MET A 54 2.41 -12.29 -2.96
C MET A 54 3.76 -11.59 -2.79
N LEU A 55 4.54 -11.43 -3.86
CA LEU A 55 5.80 -10.69 -3.80
C LEU A 55 5.59 -9.23 -3.41
N LEU A 56 4.54 -8.58 -3.92
CA LEU A 56 4.21 -7.21 -3.55
C LEU A 56 3.96 -7.10 -2.03
N VAL A 57 3.18 -8.02 -1.47
CA VAL A 57 2.90 -8.02 -0.03
C VAL A 57 4.16 -8.33 0.78
N ILE A 58 4.90 -9.38 0.44
CA ILE A 58 6.06 -9.80 1.25
C ILE A 58 7.18 -8.77 1.19
N VAL A 59 7.55 -8.31 -0.01
CA VAL A 59 8.69 -7.41 -0.21
C VAL A 59 8.34 -5.97 0.14
N TYR A 60 7.25 -5.43 -0.43
CA TYR A 60 6.95 -4.01 -0.27
C TYR A 60 6.22 -3.72 1.04
N VAL A 61 5.18 -4.49 1.39
CA VAL A 61 4.46 -4.26 2.66
C VAL A 61 5.25 -4.82 3.84
N GLY A 62 5.81 -6.04 3.71
CA GLY A 62 6.50 -6.73 4.80
C GLY A 62 7.88 -6.18 5.13
N ALA A 63 8.73 -5.94 4.12
CA ALA A 63 10.09 -5.44 4.36
C ALA A 63 10.18 -3.92 4.20
N VAL A 64 9.88 -3.40 3.01
CA VAL A 64 10.17 -1.99 2.67
C VAL A 64 9.36 -1.02 3.54
N ALA A 65 8.04 -1.16 3.61
CA ALA A 65 7.19 -0.24 4.38
C ALA A 65 7.48 -0.31 5.89
N VAL A 66 7.77 -1.49 6.42
CA VAL A 66 8.16 -1.66 7.83
C VAL A 66 9.50 -0.98 8.13
N LEU A 67 10.48 -1.11 7.23
CA LEU A 67 11.76 -0.39 7.35
C LEU A 67 11.53 1.14 7.30
N PHE A 68 10.66 1.63 6.42
CA PHE A 68 10.27 3.04 6.40
C PHE A 68 9.65 3.49 7.73
N LEU A 69 8.74 2.71 8.32
CA LEU A 69 8.16 3.02 9.63
C LEU A 69 9.23 3.11 10.72
N PHE A 70 10.17 2.15 10.77
CA PHE A 70 11.26 2.19 11.74
C PHE A 70 12.17 3.41 11.56
N VAL A 71 12.54 3.74 10.33
CA VAL A 71 13.38 4.90 10.02
C VAL A 71 12.67 6.20 10.38
N VAL A 72 11.41 6.34 9.98
CA VAL A 72 10.60 7.53 10.23
C VAL A 72 10.28 7.73 11.71
N MET A 73 10.18 6.67 12.50
CA MET A 73 9.97 6.79 13.95
C MET A 73 11.25 7.10 14.72
N MET A 74 12.42 6.69 14.21
CA MET A 74 13.72 6.95 14.84
C MET A 74 14.27 8.33 14.49
N LEU A 75 13.96 8.81 13.29
CA LEU A 75 14.16 10.21 12.94
C LEU A 75 13.01 10.99 13.59
N ASP A 76 13.32 11.86 14.55
CA ASP A 76 12.33 12.77 15.12
C ASP A 76 11.97 13.80 14.04
N VAL A 77 11.08 13.42 13.12
CA VAL A 77 10.63 14.22 11.99
C VAL A 77 9.38 14.99 12.44
N ASP A 78 9.62 16.10 13.14
CA ASP A 78 8.68 17.22 13.25
C ASP A 78 8.78 18.13 12.01
#